data_AF-A0A367EKC7-F1
#
_entry.id   AF-A0A367EKC7-F1
#
_cell.length_a   1.000
_cell.length_b   1.000
_cell.length_c   1.000
_cell.angle_alpha   90.00
_cell.angle_beta   90.00
_cell.angle_gamma   90.00
#
_symmetry.space_group_name_H-M   'P 1'
#
loop_
_entity.id
_entity.type
_entity.pdbx_description
1 polymer ?
#
loop_
_entity_poly.entity_id
_entity_poly.type
_entity_poly.pdbx_seq_one_letter_code
_entity_poly.pdbx_strand_id
1 'polypeptide(L)' 'MIRRHELSDAEWEFVRPLLPASLRGRKRLDDRRVLNGIV' A
#
# COMPACT_ATOMS: atom_id res chain seq x y z
N MET A 1 -16.62 2.11 14.31
CA MET A 1 -16.71 1.16 13.19
C MET A 1 -15.58 1.51 12.22
N ILE A 2 -14.47 0.78 12.22
CA ILE A 2 -13.37 1.02 11.27
C ILE A 2 -13.83 0.42 9.93
N ARG A 3 -14.19 1.26 8.96
CA ARG A 3 -14.42 0.82 7.59
C ARG A 3 -13.05 0.58 6.96
N ARG A 4 -12.64 -0.69 6.85
CA ARG A 4 -11.43 -1.06 6.11
C ARG A 4 -11.74 -0.94 4.62
N HIS A 5 -11.28 0.13 3.99
CA HIS A 5 -11.40 0.31 2.55
C HIS A 5 -10.26 -0.42 1.87
N GLU A 6 -10.57 -1.36 0.99
CA GLU A 6 -9.56 -2.03 0.17
C GLU A 6 -9.34 -1.21 -1.11
N LEU A 7 -8.08 -0.95 -1.45
CA LEU A 7 -7.70 -0.28 -2.69
C LEU A 7 -8.01 -1.19 -3.88
N SER A 8 -8.81 -0.68 -4.82
CA SER A 8 -9.00 -1.29 -6.13
C SER A 8 -7.70 -1.26 -6.95
N ASP A 9 -7.63 -2.03 -8.04
CA ASP A 9 -6.46 -2.05 -8.92
C ASP A 9 -6.18 -0.68 -9.55
N ALA A 10 -7.23 0.07 -9.91
CA ALA A 10 -7.10 1.39 -10.51
C ALA A 10 -6.56 2.44 -9.53
N GLU A 11 -7.08 2.44 -8.29
CA GLU A 11 -6.58 3.30 -7.22
C GLU A 11 -5.14 2.93 -6.85
N TRP A 12 -4.83 1.64 -6.85
CA TRP A 12 -3.48 1.14 -6.58
C TRP A 12 -2.47 1.62 -7.63
N GLU A 13 -2.78 1.52 -8.91
CA GLU A 13 -1.88 2.00 -9.98
C GLU A 13 -1.63 3.52 -9.91
N PHE A 14 -2.61 4.30 -9.42
CA PHE A 14 -2.43 5.72 -9.17
C PHE A 14 -1.51 6.00 -7.97
N VAL A 15 -1.67 5.25 -6.87
CA VAL A 15 -0.92 5.47 -5.62
C VAL A 15 0.50 4.90 -5.68
N ARG A 16 0.69 3.74 -6.32
CA ARG A 16 1.96 3.00 -6.39
C ARG A 16 3.18 3.86 -6.75
N PRO A 17 3.16 4.72 -7.80
CA PRO A 17 4.33 5.54 -8.14
C PRO A 17 4.61 6.67 -7.14
N LEU A 18 3.62 7.06 -6.32
CA LEU A 18 3.75 8.08 -5.28
C LEU A 18 4.32 7.51 -3.98
N LEU A 19 4.40 6.18 -3.88
CA LEU A 19 4.99 5.54 -2.71
C LEU A 19 6.49 5.83 -2.66
N PRO A 20 7.03 6.15 -1.48
CA PRO A 20 8.46 6.37 -1.35
C PRO A 20 9.19 5.09 -1.74
N ALA A 21 10.15 5.22 -2.68
CA ALA A 21 11.10 4.16 -2.97
C ALA A 21 11.77 3.73 -1.66
N SER A 22 11.91 2.43 -1.42
CA SER A 22 12.48 1.92 -0.17
C SER A 22 13.93 2.41 -0.02
N LEU A 23 14.11 3.49 0.75
CA LEU A 23 15.41 4.09 1.04
C LEU A 23 16.22 3.27 2.08
N ARG A 24 15.61 2.29 2.75
CA ARG A 24 16.17 1.65 3.95
C ARG A 24 16.61 0.19 3.77
N GLY A 25 16.76 -0.32 2.55
CA GLY A 25 17.26 -1.67 2.29
C GLY A 25 16.39 -2.83 2.83
N ARG A 26 15.33 -2.54 3.60
CA ARG A 26 14.33 -3.51 4.03
C ARG A 26 13.33 -3.74 2.90
N LYS A 27 13.11 -5.00 2.59
CA LYS A 27 12.02 -5.45 1.72
C LYS A 27 10.71 -5.05 2.40
N ARG A 28 9.99 -4.09 1.83
CA ARG A 28 8.67 -3.71 2.35
C ARG A 28 7.75 -4.92 2.24
N LEU A 29 6.90 -5.11 3.25
CA LEU A 29 5.70 -5.94 3.07
C LEU A 29 4.92 -5.35 1.89
N ASP A 30 4.15 -6.16 1.17
CA ASP A 30 3.35 -5.68 0.03
C ASP A 30 2.57 -4.41 0.42
N ASP A 31 2.96 -3.28 -0.16
CA ASP A 31 2.50 -1.96 0.27
C ASP A 31 0.99 -1.81 0.14
N ARG A 32 0.39 -2.55 -0.81
CA ARG A 32 -1.06 -2.62 -0.95
C ARG A 32 -1.72 -3.29 0.24
N ARG A 33 -1.12 -4.37 0.78
CA ARG A 33 -1.64 -5.08 1.96
C ARG A 33 -1.57 -4.22 3.21
N VAL A 34 -0.48 -3.47 3.36
CA VAL A 34 -0.30 -2.54 4.49
C VAL A 34 -1.35 -1.41 4.42
N LEU A 35 -1.55 -0.81 3.25
CA LEU A 35 -2.57 0.23 3.06
C LEU A 35 -4.01 -0.31 3.23
N ASN A 36 -4.24 -1.56 2.85
CA ASN A 36 -5.51 -2.26 3.10
C ASN A 36 -5.68 -2.71 4.55
N GLY A 37 -4.74 -2.40 5.46
CA GLY A 37 -4.85 -2.74 6.88
C GLY A 37 -4.69 -4.23 7.19
N ILE A 38 -3.94 -4.96 6.35
CA ILE A 38 -3.53 -6.34 6.59
C ILE A 38 -2.09 -6.29 7.13
N VAL A 39 -1.92 -6.53 8.44
CA VAL A 39 -0.60 -6.73 9.09
C VAL A 39 -0.45 -8.18 9.48
#